data_AF-A0A0G0ZTQ3-F1
#
_entry.id   AF-A0A0G0ZTQ3-F1
#
_cell.length_a   1.000
_cell.length_b   1.000
_cell.length_c   1.000
_cell.angle_alpha   90.00
_cell.angle_beta   90.00
_cell.angle_gamma   90.00
#
_symmetry.space_group_name_H-M   'P 1'
#
loop_
_entity.id
_entity.type
_entity.pdbx_description
1 polymer ?
#
loop_
_entity_poly.entity_id
_entity_poly.type
_entity_poly.pdbx_seq_one_letter_code
_entity_poly.pdbx_strand_id
1 'polypeptide(L)'
;MPTETIVGIFFALSLAVGILLTPELELLEALFGDISKTSFYDGVFAVSGSIIVFLVMKKIFKKFMLAVISEDIARSAGVSVDKINLLFLFLVALIVALGVRVVGTLLMGALVIIPAAAAKNFSRTMAGYVFLSIVFGILSVGAGLFLAKILNLPPGPMIVLASVIPFLVSLSAIKR
;
A
#
# COMPACT_ATOMS: atom_id res chain seq x y z
N MET A 1 26.80 -3.51 2.65
CA MET A 1 25.34 -3.72 2.66
C MET A 1 24.70 -2.55 1.94
N PRO A 2 23.59 -2.74 1.20
CA PRO A 2 22.88 -1.64 0.55
C PRO A 2 22.46 -0.60 1.60
N THR A 3 22.57 0.69 1.28
CA THR A 3 22.25 1.79 2.20
C THR A 3 20.78 1.76 2.64
N GLU A 4 19.89 1.24 1.80
CA GLU A 4 18.47 1.04 2.08
C GLU A 4 18.25 0.06 3.24
N THR A 5 19.09 -0.97 3.32
CA THR A 5 19.03 -1.95 4.42
C THR A 5 19.41 -1.30 5.76
N ILE A 6 20.41 -0.41 5.77
CA ILE A 6 20.83 0.29 6.98
C ILE A 6 19.71 1.20 7.49
N VAL A 7 19.09 1.98 6.59
CA VAL A 7 17.96 2.85 6.94
C VAL A 7 16.79 2.04 7.52
N GLY A 8 16.46 0.90 6.90
CA GLY A 8 15.41 0.00 7.38
C GLY A 8 15.69 -0.57 8.78
N ILE A 9 16.94 -0.97 9.05
CA ILE A 9 17.35 -1.47 10.36
C ILE A 9 17.22 -0.37 11.42
N PHE A 10 17.76 0.83 11.16
CA PHE A 10 17.66 1.95 12.10
C PHE A 10 16.22 2.36 12.41
N PHE A 11 15.34 2.35 11.40
CA PHE A 11 13.93 2.62 11.57
C PHE A 11 13.26 1.59 12.50
N ALA A 12 13.48 0.29 12.24
CA ALA A 12 12.90 -0.78 13.04
C ALA A 12 13.40 -0.75 14.50
N LEU A 13 14.70 -0.46 14.70
CA LEU A 13 15.33 -0.35 16.01
C LEU A 13 14.75 0.84 16.79
N SER A 14 14.57 1.98 16.12
CA SER A 14 13.98 3.19 16.72
C SER A 14 12.53 2.96 17.14
N LEU A 15 11.72 2.28 16.32
CA LEU A 15 10.35 1.90 16.67
C LEU A 15 10.32 0.94 17.85
N ALA A 16 11.16 -0.10 17.86
CA ALA A 16 11.21 -1.08 18.93
C ALA A 16 11.58 -0.44 20.27
N VAL A 17 12.60 0.42 20.28
CA VAL A 17 13.02 1.17 21.48
C VAL A 17 11.92 2.13 21.93
N GLY A 18 11.27 2.85 21.00
CA GLY A 18 10.18 3.77 21.31
C GLY A 18 9.00 3.08 22.01
N ILE A 19 8.56 1.93 21.50
CA ILE A 19 7.46 1.15 22.09
C ILE A 19 7.85 0.60 23.48
N LEU A 20 9.10 0.19 23.67
CA LEU A 20 9.58 -0.32 24.97
C LEU A 20 9.61 0.77 26.05
N LEU A 21 9.95 2.01 25.67
CA LEU A 21 9.99 3.15 26.58
C LEU A 21 8.59 3.68 26.92
N THR A 22 7.63 3.57 26.00
CA THR A 22 6.25 4.03 26.20
C THR A 22 5.24 2.95 25.76
N PRO A 23 4.98 1.93 26.62
CA PRO A 23 4.07 0.84 26.31
C PRO A 23 2.60 1.27 26.51
N GLU A 24 2.18 2.32 25.81
CA GLU A 24 0.81 2.80 25.83
C GLU A 24 -0.01 2.09 24.74
N LEU A 25 -1.23 1.70 25.09
CA LEU A 25 -2.19 1.11 24.14
C LEU A 25 -2.47 2.05 22.94
N GLU A 26 -2.36 3.36 23.16
CA GLU A 26 -2.52 4.40 22.15
C GLU A 26 -1.43 4.35 21.07
N LEU A 27 -0.19 3.95 21.40
CA LEU A 27 0.84 3.70 20.40
C LEU A 27 0.49 2.48 19.55
N LEU A 28 0.01 1.41 20.18
CA LEU A 28 -0.35 0.19 19.44
C LEU A 28 -1.54 0.47 18.50
N GLU A 29 -2.52 1.26 18.95
CA GLU A 29 -3.58 1.79 18.09
C GLU A 29 -3.04 2.72 16.98
N ALA A 30 -2.04 3.56 17.21
CA ALA A 30 -1.45 4.39 16.17
C ALA A 30 -0.66 3.59 15.12
N LEU A 31 -0.03 2.49 15.54
CA LEU A 31 0.75 1.59 14.70
C LEU A 31 -0.17 0.75 13.81
N PHE A 32 -1.22 0.15 14.37
CA PHE A 32 -2.17 -0.68 13.62
C PHE A 32 -3.32 0.11 12.98
N GLY A 33 -3.58 1.31 13.48
CA GLY A 33 -4.72 2.16 13.16
C GLY A 33 -6.05 1.61 13.68
N ASP A 34 -7.01 2.52 13.88
CA ASP A 34 -8.41 2.15 14.07
C ASP A 34 -9.28 2.90 13.05
N ILE A 35 -9.59 2.21 11.94
CA ILE A 35 -10.49 2.72 10.90
C ILE A 35 -11.83 3.16 11.49
N SER A 36 -12.29 2.51 12.57
CA SER A 36 -13.60 2.79 13.19
C SER A 36 -13.69 4.18 13.79
N LYS A 37 -12.54 4.79 14.15
CA LYS A 37 -12.44 6.15 14.71
C LYS A 37 -12.27 7.23 13.63
N THR A 38 -12.26 6.86 12.34
CA THR A 38 -12.04 7.81 11.24
C THR A 38 -13.23 8.76 11.09
N SER A 39 -12.96 10.07 11.07
CA SER A 39 -13.99 11.09 10.81
C SER A 39 -14.44 11.08 9.34
N PHE A 40 -15.68 11.49 9.09
CA PHE A 40 -16.20 11.66 7.73
C PHE A 40 -15.31 12.59 6.88
N TYR A 41 -14.78 13.66 7.48
CA TYR A 41 -13.88 14.61 6.82
C TYR A 41 -12.55 13.96 6.40
N ASP A 42 -11.97 13.11 7.23
CA ASP A 42 -10.74 12.38 6.90
C ASP A 42 -11.00 11.41 5.73
N GLY A 43 -12.17 10.76 5.72
CA GLY A 43 -12.60 9.91 4.60
C GLY A 43 -12.75 10.67 3.28
N VAL A 44 -13.41 11.82 3.28
CA VAL A 44 -13.56 12.66 2.08
C VAL A 44 -12.20 13.16 1.58
N PHE A 45 -11.31 13.56 2.49
CA PHE A 45 -9.96 14.00 2.15
C PHE A 45 -9.13 12.87 1.52
N ALA A 46 -9.19 11.67 2.11
CA ALA A 46 -8.48 10.50 1.58
C ALA A 46 -9.02 10.06 0.22
N VAL A 47 -10.34 10.05 0.02
CA VAL A 47 -10.97 9.69 -1.26
C VAL A 47 -10.62 10.70 -2.34
N SER A 48 -10.77 12.00 -2.07
CA SER A 48 -10.44 13.05 -3.03
C SER A 48 -8.96 13.03 -3.42
N GLY A 49 -8.05 12.89 -2.45
CA GLY A 49 -6.62 12.73 -2.69
C GLY A 49 -6.29 11.48 -3.50
N SER A 50 -6.93 10.35 -3.19
CA SER A 50 -6.75 9.09 -3.93
C SER A 50 -7.21 9.19 -5.38
N ILE A 51 -8.33 9.88 -5.64
CA ILE A 51 -8.83 10.14 -7.01
C ILE A 51 -7.82 10.99 -7.79
N ILE A 52 -7.26 12.04 -7.18
CA ILE A 52 -6.25 12.89 -7.81
C ILE A 52 -5.02 12.05 -8.17
N VAL A 53 -4.50 11.27 -7.22
CA VAL A 53 -3.35 10.38 -7.45
C VAL A 53 -3.64 9.39 -8.59
N PHE A 54 -4.81 8.75 -8.58
CA PHE A 54 -5.21 7.81 -9.62
C PHE A 54 -5.28 8.46 -11.01
N LEU A 55 -5.88 9.66 -11.13
CA LEU A 55 -5.99 10.38 -12.40
C LEU A 55 -4.62 10.80 -12.94
N VAL A 56 -3.74 11.32 -12.08
CA VAL A 56 -2.38 11.69 -12.48
C VAL A 56 -1.59 10.45 -12.90
N MET A 57 -1.65 9.37 -12.12
CA MET A 57 -0.99 8.11 -12.44
C MET A 57 -1.48 7.55 -13.77
N LYS A 58 -2.80 7.55 -14.02
CA LYS A 58 -3.39 7.12 -15.29
C LYS A 58 -2.87 7.93 -16.47
N LYS A 59 -2.69 9.24 -16.32
CA LYS A 59 -2.15 10.12 -17.37
C LYS A 59 -0.68 9.82 -17.69
N ILE A 60 0.14 9.49 -16.68
CA ILE A 60 1.57 9.22 -16.86
C ILE A 60 1.90 7.74 -17.10
N PHE A 61 0.93 6.83 -16.94
CA PHE A 61 1.12 5.38 -16.96
C PHE A 61 1.93 4.86 -18.16
N LYS A 62 1.62 5.33 -19.38
CA LYS A 62 2.35 4.91 -20.60
C LYS A 62 3.82 5.32 -20.56
N LYS A 63 4.11 6.55 -20.10
CA LYS A 63 5.48 7.09 -20.01
C LYS A 63 6.27 6.39 -18.89
N PHE A 64 5.61 6.16 -17.76
CA PHE A 64 6.18 5.41 -16.65
C PHE A 64 6.53 3.98 -17.06
N MET A 65 5.63 3.29 -17.73
CA MET A 65 5.87 1.91 -18.18
C MET A 65 7.00 1.82 -19.20
N LEU A 66 7.12 2.79 -20.11
CA LEU A 66 8.28 2.88 -21.01
C LEU A 66 9.59 3.02 -20.24
N ALA A 67 9.63 3.92 -19.24
CA ALA A 67 10.81 4.13 -18.41
C ALA A 67 11.20 2.87 -17.61
N VAL A 68 10.21 2.11 -17.11
CA VAL A 68 10.45 0.84 -16.39
C VAL A 68 10.98 -0.26 -17.31
N ILE A 69 10.56 -0.30 -18.57
CA ILE A 69 11.02 -1.31 -19.54
C ILE A 69 12.45 -1.01 -20.00
N SER A 70 12.71 0.24 -20.40
CA SER A 70 14.03 0.69 -20.83
C SER A 70 14.12 2.20 -20.75
N GLU A 71 15.05 2.70 -19.92
CA GLU A 71 15.31 4.13 -19.83
C GLU A 71 15.81 4.70 -21.16
N ASP A 72 16.64 3.97 -21.91
CA ASP A 72 17.17 4.42 -23.21
C ASP A 72 16.07 4.58 -24.25
N ILE A 73 15.12 3.63 -24.31
CA ILE A 73 13.95 3.73 -25.20
C ILE A 73 13.07 4.91 -24.77
N ALA A 74 12.84 5.09 -23.48
CA ALA A 74 12.03 6.19 -22.97
C ALA A 74 12.65 7.57 -23.29
N ARG A 75 13.95 7.73 -23.07
CA ARG A 75 14.69 8.95 -23.41
C ARG A 75 14.66 9.22 -24.91
N SER A 76 14.85 8.20 -25.73
CA SER A 76 14.77 8.29 -27.20
C SER A 76 13.36 8.66 -27.69
N ALA A 77 12.31 8.27 -26.97
CA ALA A 77 10.92 8.64 -27.23
C ALA A 77 10.52 10.03 -26.68
N GLY A 78 11.49 10.84 -26.23
CA GLY A 78 11.26 12.18 -25.69
C GLY A 78 10.66 12.19 -24.28
N VAL A 79 10.72 11.07 -23.55
CA VAL A 79 10.29 10.99 -22.15
C VAL A 79 11.42 11.42 -21.24
N SER A 80 11.19 12.46 -20.43
CA SER A 80 12.08 12.85 -19.34
C SER A 80 11.94 11.87 -18.17
N VAL A 81 12.74 10.80 -18.17
CA VAL A 81 12.71 9.72 -17.16
C VAL A 81 12.80 10.27 -15.73
N ASP A 82 13.74 11.17 -15.46
CA ASP A 82 13.93 11.73 -14.11
C ASP A 82 12.68 12.44 -13.58
N LYS A 83 11.98 13.20 -14.43
CA LYS A 83 10.74 13.90 -14.04
C LYS A 83 9.59 12.91 -13.79
N ILE A 84 9.51 11.84 -14.58
CA ILE A 84 8.48 10.81 -14.40
C ILE A 84 8.73 10.04 -13.11
N ASN A 85 9.98 9.69 -12.82
CA ASN A 85 10.37 9.02 -11.58
C ASN A 85 10.11 9.90 -10.36
N LEU A 86 10.46 11.18 -10.42
CA LEU A 86 10.20 12.12 -9.33
C LEU A 86 8.70 12.32 -9.09
N LEU A 87 7.91 12.45 -10.16
CA LEU A 87 6.45 12.53 -10.03
C LEU A 87 5.85 11.23 -9.47
N PHE A 88 6.32 10.06 -9.92
CA PHE A 88 5.87 8.79 -9.38
C PHE A 88 6.19 8.66 -7.90
N LEU A 89 7.42 8.99 -7.48
CA LEU A 89 7.83 8.98 -6.07
C LEU A 89 6.96 9.92 -5.24
N PHE A 90 6.67 11.12 -5.75
CA PHE A 90 5.77 12.05 -5.09
C PHE A 90 4.34 11.51 -4.94
N LEU A 91 3.79 10.87 -5.98
CA LEU A 91 2.47 10.24 -5.92
C LEU A 91 2.42 9.10 -4.89
N VAL A 92 3.48 8.28 -4.82
CA VAL A 92 3.62 7.22 -3.83
C VAL A 92 3.71 7.82 -2.41
N ALA A 93 4.53 8.84 -2.21
CA ALA A 93 4.64 9.52 -0.92
C ALA A 93 3.29 10.11 -0.49
N LEU A 94 2.55 10.72 -1.43
CA LEU A 94 1.26 11.32 -1.17
C LEU A 94 0.20 10.27 -0.77
N ILE A 95 0.08 9.17 -1.52
CA ILE A 95 -0.90 8.13 -1.18
C ILE A 95 -0.56 7.42 0.13
N VAL A 96 0.73 7.19 0.41
CA VAL A 96 1.16 6.62 1.69
C VAL A 96 0.85 7.57 2.84
N ALA A 97 1.15 8.86 2.72
CA ALA A 97 0.86 9.84 3.75
C ALA A 97 -0.65 9.95 4.05
N LEU A 98 -1.49 9.96 3.01
CA LEU A 98 -2.94 9.94 3.14
C LEU A 98 -3.44 8.66 3.82
N GLY A 99 -2.89 7.52 3.41
CA GLY A 99 -3.23 6.21 3.99
C GLY A 99 -2.88 6.14 5.46
N VAL A 100 -1.64 6.43 5.84
CA VAL A 100 -1.16 6.37 7.23
C VAL A 100 -2.06 7.15 8.19
N ARG A 101 -2.55 8.32 7.77
CA ARG A 101 -3.45 9.13 8.60
C ARG A 101 -4.82 8.47 8.87
N VAL A 102 -5.32 7.67 7.93
CA VAL A 102 -6.64 7.03 8.02
C VAL A 102 -6.56 5.64 8.62
N VAL A 103 -5.59 4.84 8.17
CA VAL A 103 -5.48 3.41 8.48
C VAL A 103 -4.35 3.08 9.44
N GLY A 104 -3.44 4.00 9.75
CA GLY A 104 -2.24 3.70 10.55
C GLY A 104 -1.07 3.16 9.72
N THR A 105 0.12 3.14 10.32
CA THR A 105 1.38 2.89 9.61
C THR A 105 1.57 1.45 9.16
N LEU A 106 1.31 0.49 10.06
CA LEU A 106 1.50 -0.93 9.80
C LEU A 106 0.46 -1.47 8.81
N LEU A 107 -0.81 -1.08 9.01
CA LEU A 107 -1.89 -1.48 8.13
C LEU A 107 -1.71 -0.92 6.71
N MET A 108 -1.24 0.33 6.58
CA MET A 108 -0.93 0.91 5.28
C MET A 108 0.14 0.09 4.54
N GLY A 109 1.22 -0.29 5.24
CA GLY A 109 2.26 -1.15 4.67
C GLY A 109 1.70 -2.49 4.18
N ALA A 110 0.87 -3.15 5.01
CA ALA A 110 0.25 -4.41 4.64
C ALA A 110 -0.68 -4.29 3.42
N LEU A 111 -1.54 -3.25 3.37
CA LEU A 111 -2.48 -3.03 2.28
C LEU A 111 -1.82 -2.63 0.96
N VAL A 112 -0.67 -1.96 1.01
CA VAL A 112 0.09 -1.63 -0.20
C VAL A 112 0.79 -2.87 -0.77
N ILE A 113 1.33 -3.73 0.11
CA ILE A 113 2.21 -4.82 -0.29
C ILE A 113 1.43 -6.11 -0.59
N ILE A 114 0.56 -6.57 0.32
CA ILE A 114 0.00 -7.93 0.26
C ILE A 114 -0.99 -8.11 -0.91
N PRO A 115 -2.00 -7.23 -1.11
CA PRO A 115 -2.91 -7.36 -2.24
C PRO A 115 -2.20 -7.23 -3.59
N ALA A 116 -1.20 -6.35 -3.67
CA ALA A 116 -0.37 -6.20 -4.86
C ALA A 116 0.45 -7.46 -5.12
N ALA A 117 1.08 -8.06 -4.10
CA ALA A 117 1.79 -9.32 -4.25
C ALA A 117 0.86 -10.47 -4.69
N ALA A 118 -0.34 -10.55 -4.13
CA ALA A 118 -1.35 -11.54 -4.52
C ALA A 118 -1.78 -11.37 -5.98
N ALA A 119 -2.06 -10.13 -6.39
CA ALA A 119 -2.45 -9.80 -7.76
C ALA A 119 -1.35 -10.12 -8.77
N LYS A 120 -0.08 -9.91 -8.42
CA LYS A 120 1.08 -10.23 -9.27
C LYS A 120 1.04 -11.67 -9.75
N ASN A 121 0.73 -12.60 -8.85
CA ASN A 121 0.73 -14.04 -9.10
C ASN A 121 -0.44 -14.48 -10.01
N PHE A 122 -1.56 -13.77 -9.97
CA PHE A 122 -2.72 -14.05 -10.82
C PHE A 122 -2.69 -13.33 -12.17
N SER A 123 -2.04 -12.17 -12.23
CA SER A 123 -2.06 -11.31 -13.40
C SER A 123 -1.08 -11.75 -14.49
N ARG A 124 -1.54 -11.77 -15.74
CA ARG A 124 -0.69 -11.99 -16.94
C ARG A 124 -0.35 -10.70 -17.70
N THR A 125 -1.03 -9.60 -17.36
CA THR A 125 -0.86 -8.28 -17.99
C THR A 125 -0.79 -7.21 -16.92
N MET A 126 -0.13 -6.09 -17.22
CA MET A 126 -0.04 -4.98 -16.26
C MET A 126 -1.39 -4.33 -15.94
N ALA A 127 -2.31 -4.28 -16.91
CA ALA A 127 -3.67 -3.80 -16.65
C ALA A 127 -4.41 -4.73 -15.68
N GLY A 128 -4.27 -6.05 -15.87
CA GLY A 128 -4.85 -7.06 -14.97
C GLY A 128 -4.22 -7.00 -13.58
N TYR A 129 -2.92 -6.76 -13.48
CA TYR A 129 -2.19 -6.57 -12.22
C TYR A 129 -2.76 -5.42 -11.39
N VAL A 130 -2.91 -4.24 -12.02
CA VAL A 130 -3.46 -3.05 -11.35
C VAL A 130 -4.91 -3.31 -10.91
N PHE A 131 -5.73 -3.88 -11.80
CA PHE A 131 -7.14 -4.14 -11.49
C PHE A 131 -7.32 -5.15 -10.36
N LEU A 132 -6.62 -6.29 -10.42
CA LEU A 132 -6.67 -7.31 -9.37
C LEU A 132 -6.14 -6.79 -8.04
N SER A 133 -5.10 -5.94 -8.04
CA SER A 133 -4.57 -5.34 -6.82
C SER A 133 -5.64 -4.48 -6.12
N ILE A 134 -6.39 -3.69 -6.89
CA ILE A 134 -7.50 -2.86 -6.38
C ILE A 134 -8.61 -3.76 -5.82
N VAL A 135 -9.03 -4.77 -6.56
CA VAL A 135 -10.09 -5.69 -6.13
C VAL A 135 -9.71 -6.42 -4.85
N PHE A 136 -8.51 -7.00 -4.79
CA PHE A 136 -8.03 -7.67 -3.58
C PHE A 136 -7.88 -6.72 -2.40
N GLY A 137 -7.42 -5.48 -2.61
CA GLY A 137 -7.38 -4.47 -1.55
C GLY A 137 -8.76 -4.17 -0.97
N ILE A 138 -9.74 -3.91 -1.84
CA ILE A 138 -11.14 -3.64 -1.43
C ILE A 138 -11.73 -4.84 -0.69
N LEU A 139 -11.55 -6.05 -1.22
CA LEU A 139 -12.04 -7.28 -0.58
C LEU A 139 -11.38 -7.52 0.78
N SER A 140 -10.09 -7.23 0.91
CA SER A 140 -9.34 -7.42 2.17
C SER A 140 -9.85 -6.48 3.26
N VAL A 141 -10.06 -5.21 2.93
CA VAL A 141 -10.63 -4.22 3.87
C VAL A 141 -12.07 -4.59 4.23
N GLY A 142 -12.90 -4.91 3.24
CA GLY A 142 -14.30 -5.28 3.46
C GLY A 142 -14.47 -6.55 4.31
N ALA A 143 -13.75 -7.62 3.97
CA ALA A 143 -13.77 -8.87 4.71
C ALA A 143 -13.17 -8.71 6.12
N GLY A 144 -12.05 -7.99 6.24
CA GLY A 144 -11.41 -7.72 7.53
C GLY A 144 -12.31 -6.95 8.48
N LEU A 145 -12.98 -5.91 8.00
CA LEU A 145 -13.91 -5.11 8.80
C LEU A 145 -15.15 -5.92 9.21
N PHE A 146 -15.68 -6.74 8.31
CA PHE A 146 -16.81 -7.62 8.60
C PHE A 146 -16.46 -8.67 9.68
N LEU A 147 -15.30 -9.31 9.55
CA LEU A 147 -14.81 -10.29 10.53
C LEU A 147 -14.49 -9.64 11.88
N ALA A 148 -13.89 -8.46 11.88
CA ALA A 148 -13.62 -7.68 13.10
C ALA A 148 -14.90 -7.41 13.88
N LYS A 149 -15.99 -7.05 13.19
CA LYS A 149 -17.30 -6.79 13.79
C LYS A 149 -17.93 -8.04 14.41
N ILE A 150 -17.83 -9.20 13.75
CA ILE A 150 -18.41 -10.45 14.26
C ILE A 150 -17.62 -10.97 15.46
N LEU A 151 -16.29 -10.91 15.38
CA LEU A 151 -15.40 -11.47 16.39
C LEU A 151 -15.10 -10.50 17.54
N ASN A 152 -15.59 -9.25 17.48
CA ASN A 152 -15.27 -8.17 18.42
C ASN A 152 -13.76 -7.98 18.61
N LEU A 153 -13.00 -8.05 17.50
CA LEU A 153 -11.55 -7.89 17.47
C LEU A 153 -11.17 -6.56 16.81
N PRO A 154 -9.97 -6.01 17.09
CA PRO A 154 -9.50 -4.79 16.46
C PRO A 154 -9.45 -4.91 14.93
N PRO A 155 -9.95 -3.91 14.17
CA PRO A 155 -10.08 -4.00 12.71
C PRO A 155 -8.74 -4.09 11.99
N GLY A 156 -7.69 -3.39 12.46
CA GLY A 156 -6.40 -3.35 11.80
C GLY A 156 -5.78 -4.74 11.58
N PRO A 157 -5.50 -5.52 12.65
CA PRO A 157 -5.01 -6.89 12.53
C PRO A 157 -5.93 -7.80 11.68
N MET A 158 -7.25 -7.66 11.81
CA MET A 158 -8.21 -8.46 11.06
C MET A 158 -8.16 -8.18 9.55
N ILE A 159 -7.93 -6.93 9.15
CA ILE A 159 -7.72 -6.57 7.74
C ILE A 159 -6.42 -7.15 7.21
N VAL A 160 -5.33 -7.11 8.00
CA VAL A 160 -4.06 -7.75 7.60
C VAL A 160 -4.27 -9.26 7.38
N LEU A 161 -4.93 -9.95 8.31
CA LEU A 161 -5.23 -11.37 8.18
C LEU A 161 -6.11 -11.67 6.96
N ALA A 162 -7.15 -10.86 6.72
CA ALA A 162 -7.99 -10.99 5.54
C ALA A 162 -7.20 -10.77 4.24
N SER A 163 -6.21 -9.87 4.24
CA SER A 163 -5.32 -9.59 3.10
C SER A 163 -4.41 -10.76 2.75
N VAL A 164 -4.04 -11.57 3.74
CA VAL A 164 -3.16 -12.73 3.55
C VAL A 164 -3.89 -13.86 2.81
N ILE A 165 -5.21 -13.99 2.94
CA ILE A 165 -6.00 -15.04 2.29
C ILE A 165 -5.82 -15.03 0.76
N PRO A 166 -6.07 -13.93 0.01
CA PRO A 166 -5.85 -13.91 -1.43
C PRO A 166 -4.39 -14.15 -1.80
N PHE A 167 -3.44 -13.73 -0.96
CA PHE A 167 -2.02 -14.03 -1.17
C PHE A 167 -1.70 -15.52 -1.07
N LEU A 168 -2.19 -16.22 -0.03
CA LEU A 168 -2.01 -17.66 0.13
C LEU A 168 -2.66 -18.44 -1.02
N VAL A 169 -3.87 -18.06 -1.43
CA VAL A 169 -4.54 -18.67 -2.58
C VAL A 169 -3.74 -18.43 -3.86
N SER A 170 -3.14 -17.24 -4.01
CA SER A 170 -2.28 -16.93 -5.16
C SER A 170 -1.01 -17.78 -5.21
N LEU A 171 -0.49 -18.23 -4.05
CA LEU A 171 0.68 -19.09 -3.99
C LEU A 171 0.38 -20.49 -4.57
N SER A 172 -0.83 -21.00 -4.37
CA SER A 172 -1.29 -22.24 -5.01
C SER A 172 -1.51 -22.07 -6.52
N ALA A 173 -1.80 -20.86 -6.99
CA ALA A 173 -1.96 -20.53 -8.40
C ALA A 173 -0.62 -20.32 -9.13
N ILE A 174 0.48 -20.12 -8.40
CA ILE A 174 1.84 -20.23 -8.93
C ILE A 174 2.08 -21.70 -9.29
N LYS A 175 1.65 -22.09 -10.49
CA LYS A 175 2.09 -23.33 -11.12
C LYS A 175 3.62 -23.27 -11.24
N ARG A 176 4.28 -24.32 -10.76
CA ARG A 176 5.67 -24.67 -11.09
C ARG A 176 5.92 -24.54 -12.59
#